data_AF-A0A956AZZ9-F1
#
_entry.id   AF-A0A956AZZ9-F1
#
_cell.length_a   1.000
_cell.length_b   1.000
_cell.length_c   1.000
_cell.angle_alpha   90.00
_cell.angle_beta   90.00
_cell.angle_gamma   90.00
#
_symmetry.space_group_name_H-M   'P 1'
#
loop_
_entity.id
_entity.type
_entity.pdbx_description
1 polymer ?
#
loop_
_entity_poly.entity_id
_entity_poly.type
_entity_poly.pdbx_seq_one_letter_code
_entity_poly.pdbx_strand_id
1 'polypeptide(L)'
;MLLRGPALLVAVALCLLAPPARADRELTREAFERLEEILELRSEDGLLDPAAVLPVVLVHAAPRYQASEGWFATRALTTLTRAFGAGSVRICEACMTVRTTVDGQRVVQQAGPISLDEVARLDDRYRGEAAPARSAVWFDEIQGGVAVRLVDLRTGQVRFVQNVEPDLRSYRGTARSFRRAAELERRTRGDALTHSFFDAALYPGQHLSFEWSDQFGADNDHLAGAVFSLFDPVVGLGAAYHKIFSFQHISVGAQVILSVPTAAANALSDTDIELIDPIVTAAGVVRWPFGSGNYGAVLVLSTNGQVGIGISFLNSSLIPVLP
;
A
#
# COMPACT_ATOMS: atom_id res chain seq x y z
N MET A 1 -33.78 14.74 25.73
CA MET A 1 -33.76 16.19 25.44
C MET A 1 -34.36 16.41 24.07
N LEU A 2 -35.63 16.81 24.01
CA LEU A 2 -36.34 17.11 22.77
C LEU A 2 -35.93 18.52 22.30
N LEU A 3 -35.26 18.60 21.15
CA LEU A 3 -34.91 19.87 20.50
C LEU A 3 -36.22 20.66 20.25
N ARG A 4 -36.36 21.81 20.92
CA ARG A 4 -37.52 22.72 20.76
C ARG A 4 -37.53 23.34 19.35
N GLY A 5 -38.74 23.62 18.86
CA GLY A 5 -39.10 24.01 17.49
C GLY A 5 -38.14 24.90 16.67
N PRO A 6 -37.51 25.96 17.19
CA PRO A 6 -36.60 26.77 16.39
C PRO A 6 -35.30 26.04 16.01
N ALA A 7 -34.80 25.12 16.86
CA ALA A 7 -33.59 24.35 16.56
C ALA A 7 -33.83 23.30 15.46
N LEU A 8 -35.04 22.75 15.38
CA LEU A 8 -35.44 21.83 14.33
C LEU A 8 -35.54 22.54 12.96
N LEU A 9 -36.12 23.73 12.93
CA LEU A 9 -36.23 24.54 11.71
C LEU A 9 -34.85 24.97 11.17
N VAL A 10 -33.93 25.35 12.06
CA VAL A 10 -32.55 25.68 11.67
C VAL A 10 -31.80 24.45 11.16
N ALA A 11 -31.96 23.28 11.81
CA ALA A 11 -31.35 22.04 11.34
C ALA A 11 -31.87 21.59 9.96
N VAL A 12 -33.18 21.71 9.72
CA VAL A 12 -33.80 21.41 8.42
C VAL A 12 -33.35 22.42 7.36
N ALA A 13 -33.30 23.71 7.68
CA ALA A 13 -32.79 24.75 6.77
C ALA A 13 -31.30 24.53 6.42
N LEU A 14 -30.45 24.13 7.39
CA LEU A 14 -29.06 23.78 7.11
C LEU A 14 -28.93 22.51 6.25
N CYS A 15 -29.79 21.51 6.45
CA CYS A 15 -29.79 20.31 5.60
C CYS A 15 -30.25 20.62 4.17
N LEU A 16 -31.16 21.59 3.98
CA LEU A 16 -31.61 22.06 2.67
C LEU A 16 -30.59 22.98 1.97
N LEU A 17 -29.68 23.59 2.73
CA LEU A 17 -28.55 24.38 2.23
C LEU A 17 -27.30 23.53 1.98
N ALA A 18 -27.32 22.24 2.32
CA ALA A 18 -26.24 21.34 1.94
C ALA A 18 -26.15 21.34 0.41
N PRO A 19 -25.02 21.76 -0.18
CA PRO A 19 -24.88 21.72 -1.62
C PRO A 19 -25.15 20.28 -2.07
N PRO A 20 -25.93 20.08 -3.17
CA PRO A 20 -26.02 18.74 -3.74
C PRO A 20 -24.59 18.25 -3.92
N ALA A 21 -24.32 16.98 -3.57
CA ALA A 21 -23.05 16.35 -3.87
C ALA A 21 -22.85 16.48 -5.38
N ARG A 22 -22.17 17.55 -5.80
CA ARG A 22 -22.04 17.91 -7.20
C ARG A 22 -21.08 16.89 -7.75
N ALA A 23 -21.56 16.13 -8.72
CA ALA A 23 -20.72 15.41 -9.64
C ALA A 23 -19.71 16.42 -10.17
N ASP A 24 -18.46 16.30 -9.74
CA ASP A 24 -17.43 17.11 -10.34
C ASP A 24 -17.06 16.44 -11.67
N ARG A 25 -17.81 16.86 -12.70
CA ARG A 25 -17.66 16.36 -14.07
C ARG A 25 -16.21 16.47 -14.54
N GLU A 26 -15.49 17.49 -14.08
CA GLU A 26 -14.08 17.70 -14.41
C GLU A 26 -13.22 16.61 -13.78
N LEU A 27 -13.47 16.23 -12.52
CA LEU A 27 -12.74 15.12 -11.86
C LEU A 27 -12.95 13.78 -12.58
N THR A 28 -14.18 13.41 -12.93
CA THR A 28 -14.42 12.15 -13.66
C THR A 28 -13.76 12.17 -15.05
N ARG A 29 -13.76 13.32 -15.74
CA ARG A 29 -13.10 13.45 -17.05
C ARG A 29 -11.59 13.34 -16.96
N GLU A 30 -10.98 13.99 -15.98
CA GLU A 30 -9.55 13.90 -15.71
C GLU A 30 -9.16 12.48 -15.27
N ALA A 31 -10.00 11.80 -14.48
CA ALA A 31 -9.79 10.39 -14.13
C ALA A 31 -9.74 9.47 -15.36
N PHE A 32 -10.56 9.72 -16.39
CA PHE A 32 -10.46 8.97 -17.65
C PHE A 32 -9.18 9.28 -18.43
N GLU A 33 -8.71 10.52 -18.41
CA GLU A 33 -7.44 10.90 -19.06
C GLU A 33 -6.25 10.23 -18.36
N ARG A 34 -6.25 10.23 -17.02
CA ARG A 34 -5.27 9.48 -16.22
C ARG A 34 -5.34 7.97 -16.45
N LEU A 35 -6.54 7.43 -16.61
CA LEU A 35 -6.69 6.02 -16.91
C LEU A 35 -6.11 5.67 -18.28
N GLU A 36 -6.31 6.53 -19.28
CA GLU A 36 -5.71 6.39 -20.61
C GLU A 36 -4.18 6.27 -20.49
N GLU A 37 -3.54 7.22 -19.81
CA GLU A 37 -2.09 7.20 -19.51
C GLU A 37 -1.67 5.91 -18.79
N ILE A 38 -2.42 5.47 -17.79
CA ILE A 38 -2.10 4.25 -17.02
C ILE A 38 -2.19 3.00 -17.90
N LEU A 39 -3.22 2.88 -18.73
CA LEU A 39 -3.40 1.71 -19.58
C LEU A 39 -2.29 1.62 -20.64
N GLU A 40 -1.89 2.76 -21.21
CA GLU A 40 -0.78 2.85 -22.16
C GLU A 40 0.53 2.41 -21.50
N LEU A 41 0.88 3.01 -20.35
CA LEU A 41 2.09 2.64 -19.59
C LEU A 41 2.13 1.16 -19.20
N ARG A 42 1.00 0.60 -18.74
CA ARG A 42 0.93 -0.82 -18.34
C ARG A 42 1.07 -1.76 -19.53
N SER A 43 0.60 -1.34 -20.71
CA SER A 43 0.80 -2.07 -21.95
C SER A 43 2.28 -2.03 -22.38
N GLU A 44 2.93 -0.88 -22.29
CA GLU A 44 4.36 -0.71 -22.62
C GLU A 44 5.27 -1.50 -21.68
N ASP A 45 4.99 -1.50 -20.38
CA ASP A 45 5.73 -2.25 -19.36
C ASP A 45 5.51 -3.78 -19.42
N GLY A 46 4.65 -4.26 -20.34
CA GLY A 46 4.31 -5.68 -20.49
C GLY A 46 3.44 -6.26 -19.35
N LEU A 47 3.01 -5.43 -18.40
CA LEU A 47 2.12 -5.83 -17.31
C LEU A 47 0.68 -6.08 -17.80
N LEU A 48 0.31 -5.47 -18.93
CA LEU A 48 -0.94 -5.68 -19.62
C LEU A 48 -0.67 -6.10 -21.07
N ASP A 49 -0.27 -7.36 -21.27
CA ASP A 49 0.03 -7.90 -22.60
C ASP A 49 -1.21 -7.85 -23.52
N PRO A 50 -1.18 -7.05 -24.62
CA PRO A 50 -2.28 -6.95 -25.58
C PRO A 50 -2.69 -8.30 -26.17
N ALA A 51 -1.75 -9.23 -26.38
CA ALA A 51 -2.06 -10.55 -26.93
C ALA A 51 -2.86 -11.43 -25.94
N ALA A 52 -2.71 -11.17 -24.64
CA ALA A 52 -3.45 -11.85 -23.59
C ALA A 52 -4.87 -11.27 -23.41
N VAL A 53 -5.03 -9.95 -23.57
CA VAL A 53 -6.29 -9.27 -23.23
C VAL A 53 -7.22 -8.98 -24.41
N LEU A 54 -6.71 -8.87 -25.65
CA LEU A 54 -7.50 -8.49 -26.82
C LEU A 54 -8.08 -9.71 -27.57
N PRO A 55 -9.32 -9.63 -28.09
CA PRO A 55 -10.22 -8.46 -28.09
C PRO A 55 -10.90 -8.22 -26.74
N VAL A 56 -11.19 -6.95 -26.42
CA VAL A 56 -11.84 -6.52 -25.19
C VAL A 56 -13.30 -6.15 -25.46
N VAL A 57 -14.20 -6.53 -24.55
CA VAL A 57 -15.60 -6.13 -24.57
C VAL A 57 -15.97 -5.26 -23.38
N LEU A 58 -16.49 -4.06 -23.64
CA LEU A 58 -17.08 -3.18 -22.63
C LEU A 58 -18.46 -3.72 -22.26
N VAL A 59 -18.61 -4.22 -21.03
CA VAL A 59 -19.84 -4.88 -20.57
C VAL A 59 -20.66 -4.02 -19.62
N HIS A 60 -20.02 -3.07 -18.96
CA HIS A 60 -20.68 -2.18 -18.01
C HIS A 60 -19.99 -0.82 -17.96
N ALA A 61 -20.79 0.24 -17.99
CA ALA A 61 -20.35 1.60 -17.76
C ALA A 61 -21.46 2.32 -16.99
N ALA A 62 -21.42 2.23 -15.66
CA ALA A 62 -22.41 2.83 -14.79
C ALA A 62 -21.97 4.23 -14.31
N PRO A 63 -22.66 5.30 -14.75
CA PRO A 63 -22.54 6.59 -14.11
C PRO A 63 -23.18 6.51 -12.72
N ARG A 64 -22.58 7.19 -11.76
CA ARG A 64 -23.12 7.37 -10.41
C ARG A 64 -24.03 8.59 -10.35
N TYR A 65 -23.75 9.57 -11.19
CA TYR A 65 -24.44 10.85 -11.18
C TYR A 65 -25.28 11.04 -12.44
N GLN A 66 -26.47 11.62 -12.27
CA GLN A 66 -27.36 11.95 -13.39
C GLN A 66 -26.70 12.87 -14.43
N ALA A 67 -25.79 13.75 -13.98
CA ALA A 67 -25.01 14.63 -14.86
C ALA A 67 -24.03 13.86 -15.79
N SER A 68 -23.72 12.60 -15.46
CA SER A 68 -22.79 11.74 -16.20
C SER A 68 -23.47 10.79 -17.19
N GLU A 69 -24.79 10.58 -17.07
CA GLU A 69 -25.56 9.62 -17.89
C GLU A 69 -25.39 9.78 -19.40
N GLY A 70 -25.36 11.03 -19.88
CA GLY A 70 -25.28 11.30 -21.32
C GLY A 70 -23.89 11.11 -21.95
N TRP A 71 -22.82 10.92 -21.17
CA TRP A 71 -21.45 10.92 -21.72
C TRP A 71 -20.50 9.88 -21.12
N PHE A 72 -20.81 9.30 -19.96
CA PHE A 72 -19.91 8.39 -19.25
C PHE A 72 -19.53 7.15 -20.07
N ALA A 73 -20.53 6.44 -20.62
CA ALA A 73 -20.30 5.24 -21.43
C ALA A 73 -19.50 5.55 -22.70
N THR A 74 -19.80 6.66 -23.39
CA THR A 74 -19.04 7.13 -24.55
C THR A 74 -17.59 7.43 -24.20
N ARG A 75 -17.34 8.04 -23.03
CA ARG A 75 -15.99 8.35 -22.57
C ARG A 75 -15.21 7.09 -22.18
N ALA A 76 -15.86 6.12 -21.52
CA ALA A 76 -15.28 4.82 -21.22
C ALA A 76 -14.85 4.09 -22.51
N LEU A 77 -15.75 4.02 -23.50
CA LEU A 77 -15.44 3.44 -24.81
C LEU A 77 -14.28 4.16 -25.51
N THR A 78 -14.30 5.50 -25.53
CA THR A 78 -13.25 6.31 -26.14
C THR A 78 -11.89 6.02 -25.48
N THR A 79 -11.86 5.93 -24.15
CA THR A 79 -10.65 5.61 -23.38
C THR A 79 -10.10 4.24 -23.77
N LEU A 80 -10.96 3.21 -23.80
CA LEU A 80 -10.55 1.87 -24.24
C LEU A 80 -10.08 1.84 -25.69
N THR A 81 -10.77 2.56 -26.58
CA THR A 81 -10.46 2.61 -28.01
C THR A 81 -9.10 3.24 -28.27
N ARG A 82 -8.73 4.26 -27.50
CA ARG A 82 -7.40 4.87 -27.56
C ARG A 82 -6.32 3.96 -26.99
N ALA A 83 -6.58 3.32 -25.84
CA ALA A 83 -5.62 2.42 -25.20
C ALA A 83 -5.36 1.12 -25.98
N PHE A 84 -6.38 0.55 -26.64
CA PHE A 84 -6.30 -0.78 -27.25
C PHE A 84 -6.52 -0.82 -28.77
N GLY A 85 -6.89 0.31 -29.37
CA GLY A 85 -7.22 0.42 -30.79
C GLY A 85 -8.68 0.09 -31.13
N ALA A 86 -9.23 0.81 -32.10
CA ALA A 86 -10.65 0.72 -32.49
C ALA A 86 -11.09 -0.66 -33.02
N GLY A 87 -10.17 -1.45 -33.59
CA GLY A 87 -10.49 -2.80 -34.08
C GLY A 87 -10.58 -3.87 -32.99
N SER A 88 -10.12 -3.56 -31.78
CA SER A 88 -9.95 -4.54 -30.69
C SER A 88 -10.95 -4.35 -29.54
N VAL A 89 -11.75 -3.28 -29.58
CA VAL A 89 -12.71 -2.92 -28.54
C VAL A 89 -14.13 -3.06 -29.08
N ARG A 90 -14.99 -3.77 -28.35
CA ARG A 90 -16.40 -3.96 -28.67
C ARG A 90 -17.28 -3.56 -27.50
N ILE A 91 -18.53 -3.20 -27.77
CA ILE A 91 -19.52 -2.91 -26.72
C ILE A 91 -20.52 -4.05 -26.67
N CYS A 92 -20.78 -4.57 -25.47
CA CYS A 92 -21.88 -5.50 -25.25
C CYS A 92 -23.09 -4.73 -24.71
N GLU A 93 -23.89 -4.12 -25.58
CA GLU A 93 -25.13 -3.42 -25.19
C GLU A 93 -26.09 -4.37 -24.46
N ALA A 94 -26.14 -5.63 -24.91
CA ALA A 94 -26.93 -6.67 -24.28
C ALA A 94 -26.50 -6.93 -22.81
N CYS A 95 -25.23 -6.71 -22.46
CA CYS A 95 -24.71 -6.87 -21.11
C CYS A 95 -25.09 -5.71 -20.17
N MET A 96 -25.45 -4.56 -20.74
CA MET A 96 -25.80 -3.34 -19.99
C MET A 96 -27.30 -3.22 -19.69
N THR A 97 -28.13 -4.10 -20.25
CA THR A 97 -29.59 -4.08 -20.05
C THR A 97 -29.99 -4.83 -18.78
N VAL A 98 -30.95 -4.30 -18.03
CA VAL A 98 -31.59 -5.03 -16.92
C VAL A 98 -32.36 -6.20 -17.51
N ARG A 99 -32.13 -7.40 -16.99
CA ARG A 99 -32.75 -8.60 -17.54
C ARG A 99 -33.72 -9.22 -16.58
N THR A 100 -34.82 -9.67 -17.16
CA THR A 100 -35.81 -10.49 -16.50
C THR A 100 -35.73 -11.87 -17.14
N THR A 101 -35.20 -12.84 -16.41
CA THR A 101 -35.14 -14.24 -16.86
C THR A 101 -36.25 -15.03 -16.16
N VAL A 102 -36.89 -15.93 -16.89
CA VAL A 102 -37.88 -16.85 -16.31
C VAL A 102 -37.17 -18.18 -16.15
N ASP A 103 -36.80 -18.51 -14.91
CA ASP A 103 -36.20 -19.80 -14.55
C ASP A 103 -37.27 -20.65 -13.86
N GLY A 104 -37.83 -21.61 -14.61
CA GLY A 104 -39.00 -22.39 -14.19
C GLY A 104 -40.24 -21.53 -13.91
N GLN A 105 -40.76 -21.57 -12.67
CA GLN A 105 -41.93 -20.79 -12.23
C GLN A 105 -41.57 -19.43 -11.60
N ARG A 106 -40.29 -19.02 -11.59
CA ARG A 106 -39.86 -17.75 -10.97
C ARG A 106 -39.35 -16.78 -12.03
N VAL A 107 -39.90 -15.57 -11.97
CA VAL A 107 -39.39 -14.41 -12.70
C VAL A 107 -38.25 -13.84 -11.88
N VAL A 108 -37.01 -14.03 -12.32
CA VAL A 108 -35.80 -13.48 -11.70
C VAL A 108 -35.42 -12.22 -12.46
N GLN A 109 -35.63 -11.07 -11.83
CA GLN A 109 -35.13 -9.79 -12.31
C GLN A 109 -33.70 -9.60 -11.80
N GLN A 110 -32.72 -9.71 -12.69
CA GLN A 110 -31.32 -9.47 -12.37
C GLN A 110 -30.99 -8.01 -12.72
N ALA A 111 -31.08 -7.16 -11.71
CA ALA A 111 -30.51 -5.81 -11.73
C ALA A 111 -29.18 -5.87 -10.97
N GLY A 112 -28.06 -5.92 -11.69
CA GLY A 112 -26.75 -6.05 -11.07
C GLY A 112 -25.66 -6.53 -12.03
N PRO A 113 -24.42 -6.73 -11.52
CA PRO A 113 -23.30 -7.17 -12.32
C PRO A 113 -23.59 -8.52 -12.99
N ILE A 114 -23.40 -8.55 -14.30
CA ILE A 114 -23.55 -9.75 -15.13
C ILE A 114 -22.43 -10.75 -14.82
N SER A 115 -22.75 -12.05 -14.77
CA SER A 115 -21.75 -13.09 -14.56
C SER A 115 -20.83 -13.23 -15.79
N LEU A 116 -19.60 -13.69 -15.58
CA LEU A 116 -18.63 -13.89 -16.66
C LEU A 116 -19.14 -14.90 -17.70
N ASP A 117 -19.75 -16.00 -17.25
CA ASP A 117 -20.34 -17.01 -18.13
C ASP A 117 -21.43 -16.41 -19.02
N GLU A 118 -22.22 -15.48 -18.47
CA GLU A 118 -23.25 -14.80 -19.23
C GLU A 118 -22.66 -13.84 -20.26
N VAL A 119 -21.59 -13.11 -19.90
CA VAL A 119 -20.86 -12.27 -20.86
C VAL A 119 -20.32 -13.12 -22.01
N ALA A 120 -19.67 -14.25 -21.71
CA ALA A 120 -19.12 -15.15 -22.72
C ALA A 120 -20.24 -15.70 -23.64
N ARG A 121 -21.36 -16.13 -23.06
CA ARG A 121 -22.54 -16.60 -23.81
C ARG A 121 -23.12 -15.52 -24.73
N LEU A 122 -23.15 -14.28 -24.28
CA LEU A 122 -23.64 -13.15 -25.07
C LEU A 122 -22.67 -12.76 -26.18
N ASP A 123 -21.37 -12.77 -25.92
CA ASP A 123 -20.35 -12.59 -26.96
C ASP A 123 -20.50 -13.67 -28.03
N ASP A 124 -20.57 -14.95 -27.64
CA ASP A 124 -20.77 -16.07 -28.57
C ASP A 124 -22.01 -15.89 -29.46
N ARG A 125 -23.12 -15.43 -28.88
CA ARG A 125 -24.39 -15.28 -29.60
C ARG A 125 -24.42 -14.09 -30.54
N TYR A 126 -23.83 -12.97 -30.15
CA TYR A 126 -24.02 -11.68 -30.83
C TYR A 126 -22.78 -11.16 -31.58
N ARG A 127 -21.61 -11.79 -31.45
CA ARG A 127 -20.38 -11.31 -32.12
C ARG A 127 -20.36 -11.48 -33.64
N GLY A 128 -21.22 -12.33 -34.20
CA GLY A 128 -21.18 -12.69 -35.61
C GLY A 128 -19.86 -13.38 -35.99
N GLU A 129 -19.16 -12.84 -36.98
CA GLU A 129 -17.88 -13.37 -37.48
C GLU A 129 -16.64 -12.82 -36.74
N ALA A 130 -16.83 -11.91 -35.78
CA ALA A 130 -15.71 -11.35 -35.02
C ALA A 130 -15.04 -12.40 -34.13
N ALA A 131 -13.74 -12.20 -33.82
CA ALA A 131 -13.02 -13.06 -32.91
C ALA A 131 -13.62 -13.02 -31.49
N PRO A 132 -13.66 -14.15 -30.75
CA PRO A 132 -14.16 -14.20 -29.38
C PRO A 132 -13.49 -13.17 -28.47
N ALA A 133 -14.25 -12.52 -27.60
CA ALA A 133 -13.68 -11.61 -26.62
C ALA A 133 -12.78 -12.40 -25.65
N ARG A 134 -11.57 -11.90 -25.40
CA ARG A 134 -10.68 -12.48 -24.38
C ARG A 134 -10.93 -11.89 -23.01
N SER A 135 -11.28 -10.61 -22.95
CA SER A 135 -11.46 -9.90 -21.69
C SER A 135 -12.72 -9.04 -21.71
N ALA A 136 -13.33 -8.89 -20.54
CA ALA A 136 -14.44 -7.99 -20.29
C ALA A 136 -14.01 -6.84 -19.38
N VAL A 137 -14.58 -5.66 -19.61
CA VAL A 137 -14.27 -4.45 -18.84
C VAL A 137 -15.52 -3.83 -18.21
N TRP A 138 -15.41 -3.49 -16.93
CA TRP A 138 -16.41 -2.76 -16.16
C TRP A 138 -15.86 -1.40 -15.78
N PHE A 139 -16.71 -0.38 -15.90
CA PHE A 139 -16.48 0.98 -15.46
C PHE A 139 -17.58 1.43 -14.52
N ASP A 140 -17.19 1.88 -13.32
CA ASP A 140 -18.09 2.47 -12.34
C ASP A 140 -17.60 3.86 -11.97
N GLU A 141 -18.49 4.85 -12.02
CA GLU A 141 -18.18 6.18 -11.51
C GLU A 141 -18.19 6.16 -9.97
N ILE A 142 -17.15 6.68 -9.35
CA ILE A 142 -17.00 6.78 -7.88
C ILE A 142 -16.92 8.24 -7.46
N GLN A 143 -16.98 8.52 -6.15
CA GLN A 143 -17.08 9.89 -5.64
C GLN A 143 -15.93 10.82 -6.05
N GLY A 144 -14.77 10.27 -6.42
CA GLY A 144 -13.57 11.05 -6.82
C GLY A 144 -13.00 10.65 -8.18
N GLY A 145 -13.71 9.88 -9.01
CA GLY A 145 -13.17 9.42 -10.28
C GLY A 145 -13.84 8.17 -10.82
N VAL A 146 -13.03 7.21 -11.29
CA VAL A 146 -13.50 6.04 -12.03
C VAL A 146 -12.86 4.76 -11.48
N ALA A 147 -13.67 3.77 -11.16
CA ALA A 147 -13.23 2.41 -10.91
C ALA A 147 -13.29 1.61 -12.22
N VAL A 148 -12.22 0.89 -12.52
CA VAL A 148 -12.12 0.03 -13.70
C VAL A 148 -11.66 -1.37 -13.31
N ARG A 149 -12.25 -2.36 -13.97
CA ARG A 149 -11.85 -3.77 -13.84
C ARG A 149 -11.80 -4.42 -15.21
N LEU A 150 -10.69 -5.07 -15.53
CA LEU A 150 -10.49 -5.90 -16.71
C LEU A 150 -10.32 -7.35 -16.26
N VAL A 151 -11.21 -8.23 -16.71
CA VAL A 151 -11.24 -9.64 -16.34
C VAL A 151 -11.12 -10.50 -17.58
N ASP A 152 -10.27 -11.51 -17.51
CA ASP A 152 -10.12 -12.54 -18.53
C ASP A 152 -11.36 -13.45 -18.54
N LEU A 153 -12.05 -13.55 -19.68
CA LEU A 153 -13.30 -14.31 -19.82
C LEU A 153 -13.10 -15.82 -19.80
N ARG A 154 -11.89 -16.31 -20.05
CA ARG A 154 -11.60 -17.76 -20.07
C ARG A 154 -11.27 -18.29 -18.68
N THR A 155 -10.57 -17.49 -17.89
CA THR A 155 -10.01 -17.90 -16.59
C THR A 155 -10.69 -17.25 -15.41
N GLY A 156 -11.42 -16.16 -15.63
CA GLY A 156 -11.94 -15.30 -14.56
C GLY A 156 -10.86 -14.49 -13.83
N GLN A 157 -9.60 -14.54 -14.30
CA GLN A 157 -8.51 -13.82 -13.69
C GLN A 157 -8.68 -12.31 -13.89
N VAL A 158 -8.56 -11.55 -12.80
CA VAL A 158 -8.49 -10.09 -12.88
C VAL A 158 -7.11 -9.70 -13.42
N ARG A 159 -7.09 -9.11 -14.61
CA ARG A 159 -5.86 -8.65 -15.29
C ARG A 159 -5.51 -7.21 -14.91
N PHE A 160 -6.53 -6.40 -14.66
CA PHE A 160 -6.36 -5.03 -14.24
C PHE A 160 -7.51 -4.62 -13.33
N VAL A 161 -7.20 -3.96 -12.21
CA VAL A 161 -8.21 -3.37 -11.33
C VAL A 161 -7.61 -2.15 -10.66
N GLN A 162 -8.29 -1.01 -10.79
CA GLN A 162 -7.83 0.22 -10.19
C GLN A 162 -8.97 1.22 -9.99
N ASN A 163 -8.89 1.96 -8.90
CA ASN A 163 -9.64 3.20 -8.73
C ASN A 163 -8.72 4.34 -9.18
N VAL A 164 -9.13 5.06 -10.22
CA VAL A 164 -8.41 6.18 -10.79
C VAL A 164 -9.09 7.47 -10.34
N GLU A 165 -8.33 8.30 -9.66
CA GLU A 165 -8.74 9.61 -9.18
C GLU A 165 -7.68 10.63 -9.61
N PRO A 166 -8.06 11.85 -10.01
CA PRO A 166 -7.12 12.89 -10.44
C PRO A 166 -6.07 13.22 -9.36
N ASP A 167 -6.52 13.25 -8.10
CA ASP A 167 -5.76 13.65 -6.93
C ASP A 167 -5.11 12.47 -6.18
N LEU A 168 -5.14 11.26 -6.75
CA LEU A 168 -4.42 10.04 -6.31
C LEU A 168 -4.63 9.65 -4.82
N ARG A 169 -5.69 10.14 -4.17
CA ARG A 169 -5.95 9.90 -2.74
C ARG A 169 -6.27 8.43 -2.47
N SER A 170 -7.11 7.81 -3.28
CA SER A 170 -7.42 6.38 -3.20
C SER A 170 -6.25 5.49 -3.64
N TYR A 171 -5.39 5.92 -4.57
CA TYR A 171 -4.17 5.17 -4.93
C TYR A 171 -3.21 5.07 -3.75
N ARG A 172 -2.99 6.16 -3.01
CA ARG A 172 -2.16 6.12 -1.78
C ARG A 172 -2.76 5.22 -0.71
N GLY A 173 -4.09 5.21 -0.57
CA GLY A 173 -4.80 4.31 0.34
C GLY A 173 -4.62 2.83 -0.02
N THR A 174 -4.92 2.48 -1.27
CA THR A 174 -4.83 1.11 -1.80
C THR A 174 -3.39 0.60 -1.82
N ALA A 175 -2.42 1.40 -2.28
CA ALA A 175 -1.02 1.02 -2.29
C ALA A 175 -0.47 0.80 -0.87
N ARG A 176 -0.88 1.63 0.11
CA ARG A 176 -0.48 1.46 1.51
C ARG A 176 -1.09 0.20 2.13
N SER A 177 -2.37 -0.08 1.85
CA SER A 177 -3.03 -1.30 2.31
C SER A 177 -2.45 -2.56 1.69
N PHE A 178 -2.16 -2.55 0.38
CA PHE A 178 -1.53 -3.67 -0.33
C PHE A 178 -0.10 -3.92 0.18
N ARG A 179 0.70 -2.86 0.38
CA ARG A 179 2.04 -2.98 0.99
C ARG A 179 1.98 -3.55 2.41
N ARG A 180 1.02 -3.12 3.24
CA ARG A 180 0.82 -3.69 4.58
C ARG A 180 0.40 -5.15 4.53
N ALA A 181 -0.51 -5.51 3.62
CA ALA A 181 -0.96 -6.89 3.47
C ALA A 181 0.17 -7.81 3.00
N ALA A 182 0.93 -7.39 1.98
CA ALA A 182 2.09 -8.13 1.50
C ALA A 182 3.18 -8.27 2.58
N GLU A 183 3.44 -7.22 3.36
CA GLU A 183 4.37 -7.27 4.49
C GLU A 183 3.90 -8.22 5.60
N LEU A 184 2.61 -8.19 5.96
CA LEU A 184 2.02 -9.12 6.91
C LEU A 184 2.09 -10.57 6.41
N GLU A 185 1.78 -10.81 5.14
CA GLU A 185 1.87 -12.13 4.51
C GLU A 185 3.32 -12.66 4.56
N ARG A 186 4.31 -11.81 4.27
CA ARG A 186 5.73 -12.14 4.40
C ARG A 186 6.11 -12.50 5.83
N ARG A 187 5.65 -11.73 6.83
CA ARG A 187 5.86 -12.05 8.26
C ARG A 187 5.21 -13.38 8.64
N THR A 188 3.99 -13.65 8.18
CA THR A 188 3.30 -14.92 8.46
C THR A 188 3.95 -16.14 7.79
N ARG A 189 4.64 -15.94 6.66
CA ARG A 189 5.43 -16.99 5.99
C ARG A 189 6.81 -17.19 6.62
N GLY A 190 7.22 -16.34 7.56
CA GLY A 190 8.54 -16.38 8.18
C GLY A 190 9.65 -15.78 7.30
N ASP A 191 9.30 -15.02 6.25
CA ASP A 191 10.26 -14.38 5.35
C ASP A 191 10.91 -13.13 5.97
N ALA A 192 10.38 -12.62 7.10
CA ALA A 192 10.99 -11.53 7.85
C ALA A 192 12.13 -12.07 8.71
N LEU A 193 13.36 -11.65 8.40
CA LEU A 193 14.55 -12.03 9.14
C LEU A 193 14.74 -11.06 10.30
N THR A 194 14.59 -11.54 11.53
CA THR A 194 14.96 -10.80 12.74
C THR A 194 16.46 -10.96 12.96
N HIS A 195 17.14 -9.84 13.12
CA HIS A 195 18.57 -9.77 13.38
C HIS A 195 18.83 -9.27 14.80
N SER A 196 19.78 -9.90 15.49
CA SER A 196 20.34 -9.38 16.73
C SER A 196 21.72 -8.77 16.44
N PHE A 197 21.95 -7.54 16.88
CA PHE A 197 23.27 -6.91 16.82
C PHE A 197 23.78 -6.66 18.24
N PHE A 198 25.02 -7.04 18.49
CA PHE A 198 25.75 -6.60 19.68
C PHE A 198 26.93 -5.75 19.24
N ASP A 199 26.88 -4.45 19.49
CA ASP A 199 27.94 -3.51 19.13
C ASP A 199 28.76 -3.18 20.37
N ALA A 200 30.07 -3.33 20.26
CA ALA A 200 31.05 -2.96 21.26
C ALA A 200 32.03 -1.94 20.66
N ALA A 201 31.69 -0.66 20.73
CA ALA A 201 32.53 0.46 20.33
C ALA A 201 33.25 1.03 21.56
N LEU A 202 34.57 0.86 21.65
CA LEU A 202 35.32 1.08 22.90
C LEU A 202 36.34 2.22 22.81
N TYR A 203 36.55 2.83 21.64
CA TYR A 203 37.54 3.88 21.46
C TYR A 203 37.08 4.96 20.45
N PRO A 204 37.27 6.26 20.73
CA PRO A 204 37.69 6.86 22.00
C PRO A 204 36.58 6.91 23.08
N GLY A 205 35.30 6.80 22.71
CA GLY A 205 34.17 6.67 23.63
C GLY A 205 33.74 5.21 23.84
N GLN A 206 33.03 4.95 24.94
CA GLN A 206 32.44 3.64 25.24
C GLN A 206 30.96 3.63 24.88
N HIS A 207 30.60 2.76 23.94
CA HIS A 207 29.24 2.49 23.52
C HIS A 207 29.05 0.99 23.35
N LEU A 208 28.21 0.42 24.22
CA LEU A 208 27.72 -0.93 24.11
C LEU A 208 26.25 -0.88 23.73
N SER A 209 25.86 -1.55 22.65
CA SER A 209 24.45 -1.65 22.31
C SER A 209 24.05 -3.06 21.94
N PHE A 210 22.82 -3.39 22.31
CA PHE A 210 22.14 -4.61 21.92
C PHE A 210 20.89 -4.20 21.14
N GLU A 211 20.79 -4.62 19.90
CA GLU A 211 19.71 -4.27 18.99
C GLU A 211 18.99 -5.52 18.50
N TRP A 212 17.67 -5.47 18.47
CA TRP A 212 16.81 -6.43 17.77
C TRP A 212 16.09 -5.68 16.66
N SER A 213 16.41 -6.02 15.42
CA SER A 213 15.85 -5.35 14.24
C SER A 213 15.28 -6.34 13.25
N ASP A 214 14.08 -6.04 12.75
CA ASP A 214 13.45 -6.79 11.68
C ASP A 214 13.86 -6.23 10.34
N GLN A 215 14.21 -7.12 9.40
CA GLN A 215 14.47 -6.77 8.02
C GLN A 215 13.17 -6.62 7.23
N PHE A 216 13.03 -5.53 6.48
CA PHE A 216 11.84 -5.22 5.70
C PHE A 216 12.17 -4.44 4.42
N GLY A 217 11.15 -4.18 3.60
CA GLY A 217 11.29 -3.55 2.29
C GLY A 217 11.25 -4.56 1.14
N ALA A 218 11.05 -4.08 -0.09
CA ALA A 218 10.92 -4.95 -1.27
C ALA A 218 12.17 -5.80 -1.50
N ASP A 219 13.34 -5.22 -1.23
CA ASP A 219 14.66 -5.84 -1.44
C ASP A 219 15.32 -6.30 -0.13
N ASN A 220 14.59 -6.27 1.01
CA ASN A 220 15.15 -6.52 2.34
C ASN A 220 16.35 -5.62 2.69
N ASP A 221 16.37 -4.39 2.17
CA ASP A 221 17.48 -3.45 2.38
C ASP A 221 17.27 -2.53 3.59
N HIS A 222 16.21 -2.71 4.37
CA HIS A 222 15.92 -1.91 5.56
C HIS A 222 15.85 -2.77 6.81
N LEU A 223 16.33 -2.22 7.92
CA LEU A 223 16.24 -2.80 9.25
C LEU A 223 15.61 -1.78 10.18
N ALA A 224 14.66 -2.20 11.02
CA ALA A 224 14.13 -1.37 12.10
C ALA A 224 13.79 -2.20 13.31
N GLY A 225 14.00 -1.63 14.50
CA GLY A 225 13.63 -2.31 15.72
C GLY A 225 14.05 -1.57 16.97
N ALA A 226 14.25 -2.33 18.04
CA ALA A 226 14.52 -1.81 19.37
C ALA A 226 16.01 -1.93 19.69
N VAL A 227 16.54 -0.91 20.34
CA VAL A 227 17.92 -0.89 20.83
C VAL A 227 17.95 -0.64 22.33
N PHE A 228 18.73 -1.44 23.03
CA PHE A 228 19.22 -1.14 24.36
C PHE A 228 20.65 -0.64 24.23
N SER A 229 20.95 0.53 24.77
CA SER A 229 22.26 1.15 24.64
C SER A 229 22.78 1.60 26.00
N LEU A 230 24.06 1.30 26.24
CA LEU A 230 24.90 1.86 27.29
C LEU A 230 25.92 2.76 26.60
N PHE A 231 25.67 4.06 26.69
CA PHE A 231 26.47 5.12 26.10
C PHE A 231 27.01 5.95 27.26
N ASP A 232 28.26 5.79 27.72
CA ASP A 232 28.71 6.46 28.95
C ASP A 232 28.39 7.98 28.94
N PRO A 233 27.50 8.53 29.81
CA PRO A 233 26.88 7.93 31.02
C PRO A 233 25.39 7.50 30.90
N VAL A 234 24.79 7.60 29.72
CA VAL A 234 23.40 7.27 29.40
C VAL A 234 23.17 5.75 29.22
N VAL A 235 22.30 5.18 30.06
CA VAL A 235 21.64 3.90 29.78
C VAL A 235 20.25 4.18 29.25
N GLY A 236 19.88 3.55 28.14
CA GLY A 236 18.61 3.84 27.50
C GLY A 236 18.04 2.74 26.63
N LEU A 237 16.74 2.87 26.39
CA LEU A 237 15.99 2.10 25.40
C LEU A 237 15.61 3.02 24.26
N GLY A 238 15.60 2.48 23.04
CA GLY A 238 15.46 3.28 21.85
C GLY A 238 14.92 2.51 20.67
N ALA A 239 14.81 3.24 19.56
CA ALA A 239 14.52 2.68 18.26
C ALA A 239 15.72 2.83 17.34
N ALA A 240 15.96 1.82 16.52
CA ALA A 240 17.00 1.78 15.51
C ALA A 240 16.39 1.71 14.12
N TYR A 241 17.02 2.36 13.15
CA TYR A 241 16.69 2.24 11.74
C TYR A 241 17.98 2.23 10.91
N HIS A 242 18.14 1.23 10.05
CA HIS A 242 19.30 1.10 9.18
C HIS A 242 18.88 0.80 7.73
N LYS A 243 19.71 1.25 6.79
CA LYS A 243 19.69 0.83 5.40
C LYS A 243 20.93 -0.01 5.12
N ILE A 244 20.73 -1.17 4.50
CA ILE A 244 21.77 -2.09 4.04
C ILE A 244 22.10 -1.73 2.59
N PHE A 245 23.39 -1.50 2.32
CA PHE A 245 23.88 -1.28 0.97
C PHE A 245 24.38 -2.62 0.40
N SER A 246 23.96 -2.93 -0.82
CA SER A 246 24.34 -4.17 -1.52
C SER A 246 25.85 -4.29 -1.76
N PHE A 247 26.56 -3.17 -1.85
CA PHE A 247 28.01 -3.16 -1.88
C PHE A 247 28.56 -3.47 -0.48
N GLN A 248 29.14 -4.66 -0.33
CA GLN A 248 29.78 -5.16 0.90
C GLN A 248 28.85 -5.32 2.12
N HIS A 249 27.53 -5.31 1.94
CA HIS A 249 26.53 -5.50 2.99
C HIS A 249 26.68 -4.50 4.17
N ILE A 250 27.16 -3.29 3.87
CA ILE A 250 27.36 -2.25 4.89
C ILE A 250 25.99 -1.74 5.34
N SER A 251 25.73 -1.73 6.65
CA SER A 251 24.53 -1.12 7.21
C SER A 251 24.83 0.28 7.73
N VAL A 252 24.06 1.28 7.28
CA VAL A 252 24.16 2.66 7.75
C VAL A 252 22.81 3.08 8.30
N GLY A 253 22.79 3.62 9.51
CA GLY A 253 21.55 3.96 10.17
C GLY A 253 21.70 4.95 11.31
N ALA A 254 20.61 5.11 12.03
CA ALA A 254 20.51 5.96 13.20
C ALA A 254 19.73 5.24 14.31
N GLN A 255 20.13 5.55 15.54
CA GLN A 255 19.50 5.11 16.76
C GLN A 255 19.04 6.35 17.52
N VAL A 256 17.83 6.30 18.08
CA VAL A 256 17.30 7.32 18.98
C VAL A 256 17.07 6.65 20.33
N ILE A 257 17.83 7.07 21.32
CA ILE A 257 17.92 6.48 22.65
C ILE A 257 17.31 7.46 23.64
N LEU A 258 16.35 6.98 24.42
CA LEU A 258 15.79 7.70 25.56
C LEU A 258 16.45 7.13 26.82
N SER A 259 17.04 7.99 27.64
CA SER A 259 17.58 7.54 28.92
C SER A 259 16.47 6.94 29.79
N VAL A 260 16.80 5.88 30.51
CA VAL A 260 15.84 5.24 31.44
C VAL A 260 15.47 6.27 32.51
N PRO A 261 14.17 6.55 32.75
CA PRO A 261 13.75 7.50 33.76
C PRO A 261 14.31 7.14 35.14
N THR A 262 14.71 8.15 35.91
CA THR A 262 15.22 8.03 37.29
C THR A 262 14.33 7.18 38.18
N ALA A 263 13.01 7.20 37.96
CA ALA A 263 12.05 6.37 38.68
C ALA A 263 12.23 4.85 38.46
N ALA A 264 12.61 4.41 37.27
CA ALA A 264 12.89 3.00 36.98
C ALA A 264 14.27 2.58 37.49
N ALA A 265 15.25 3.51 37.50
CA ALA A 265 16.56 3.28 38.10
C ALA A 265 16.45 3.14 39.64
N ASN A 266 15.71 4.02 40.31
CA ASN A 266 15.49 3.97 41.76
C ASN A 266 14.63 2.78 42.21
N ALA A 267 13.79 2.22 41.34
CA ALA A 267 13.05 0.99 41.65
C ALA A 267 13.94 -0.27 41.63
N LEU A 268 15.14 -0.20 41.03
CA LEU A 268 16.10 -1.29 40.91
C LEU A 268 17.35 -1.11 41.80
N SER A 269 17.49 0.05 42.45
CA SER A 269 18.65 0.46 43.24
C SER A 269 18.21 0.93 44.63
N ASP A 270 18.76 0.33 45.69
CA ASP A 270 18.59 0.79 47.09
C ASP A 270 19.31 2.11 47.40
N THR A 271 19.98 2.70 46.41
CA THR A 271 20.64 4.01 46.48
C THR A 271 19.86 5.05 45.71
N ASP A 272 19.60 6.20 46.34
CA ASP A 272 19.02 7.39 45.68
C ASP A 272 20.02 7.91 44.63
N ILE A 273 19.79 7.58 43.36
CA ILE A 273 20.58 8.09 42.24
C ILE A 273 19.78 9.24 41.62
N GLU A 274 20.27 10.47 41.74
CA GLU A 274 19.76 11.60 40.94
C GLU A 274 20.24 11.43 39.48
N LEU A 275 19.45 10.75 38.65
CA LEU A 275 19.63 10.80 37.20
C LEU A 275 19.06 12.11 36.67
N ILE A 276 19.89 12.83 35.90
CA ILE A 276 19.55 14.02 35.12
C ILE A 276 18.37 13.67 34.18
N ASP A 277 17.46 14.64 33.97
CA ASP A 277 16.27 14.62 33.08
C ASP A 277 16.39 13.73 31.84
N PRO A 278 15.29 13.19 31.27
CA PRO A 278 15.37 12.30 30.12
C PRO A 278 16.15 12.94 28.95
N ILE A 279 17.38 12.46 28.73
CA ILE A 279 18.24 12.92 27.63
C ILE A 279 17.89 12.07 26.42
N VAL A 280 17.34 12.71 25.39
CA VAL A 280 17.21 12.12 24.06
C VAL A 280 18.59 12.18 23.40
N THR A 281 19.20 11.01 23.17
CA THR A 281 20.47 10.90 22.44
C THR A 281 20.19 10.30 21.07
N ALA A 282 20.63 10.96 20.00
CA ALA A 282 20.64 10.36 18.68
C ALA A 282 22.07 9.91 18.35
N ALA A 283 22.22 8.73 17.77
CA ALA A 283 23.50 8.18 17.34
C ALA A 283 23.42 7.68 15.90
N GLY A 284 24.31 8.15 15.04
CA GLY A 284 24.57 7.56 13.73
C GLY A 284 25.43 6.32 13.89
N VAL A 285 25.07 5.24 13.20
CA VAL A 285 25.75 3.94 13.31
C VAL A 285 26.05 3.40 11.92
N VAL A 286 27.30 3.02 11.70
CA VAL A 286 27.76 2.32 10.50
C VAL A 286 28.34 0.98 10.91
N ARG A 287 27.81 -0.11 10.37
CA ARG A 287 28.35 -1.47 10.55
C ARG A 287 28.89 -1.98 9.23
N TRP A 288 30.12 -2.45 9.25
CA TRP A 288 30.80 -3.03 8.10
C TRP A 288 31.15 -4.49 8.41
N PRO A 289 30.40 -5.46 7.87
CA PRO A 289 30.68 -6.88 8.09
C PRO A 289 31.98 -7.30 7.40
N PHE A 290 32.74 -8.18 8.04
CA PHE A 290 33.97 -8.73 7.46
C PHE A 290 33.64 -9.99 6.65
N GLY A 291 33.66 -9.85 5.32
CA GLY A 291 33.38 -10.95 4.39
C GLY A 291 31.97 -11.52 4.59
N SER A 292 31.88 -12.84 4.76
CA SER A 292 30.62 -13.55 5.03
C SER A 292 30.45 -13.92 6.52
N GLY A 293 31.20 -13.28 7.42
CA GLY A 293 31.18 -13.57 8.85
C GLY A 293 30.04 -12.88 9.60
N ASN A 294 29.82 -13.34 10.85
CA ASN A 294 28.84 -12.77 11.79
C ASN A 294 29.44 -11.64 12.65
N TYR A 295 30.49 -10.99 12.17
CA TYR A 295 31.15 -9.90 12.88
C TYR A 295 31.71 -8.87 11.89
N GLY A 296 31.87 -7.64 12.37
CA GLY A 296 32.28 -6.51 11.55
C GLY A 296 32.84 -5.37 12.36
N ALA A 297 33.30 -4.32 11.67
CA ALA A 297 33.61 -3.05 12.32
C ALA A 297 32.32 -2.27 12.57
N VAL A 298 32.26 -1.53 13.67
CA VAL A 298 31.22 -0.52 13.92
C VAL A 298 31.84 0.84 14.16
N LEU A 299 31.21 1.86 13.59
CA LEU A 299 31.47 3.27 13.85
C LEU A 299 30.17 3.89 14.36
N VAL A 300 30.27 4.61 15.47
CA VAL A 300 29.14 5.30 16.10
C VAL A 300 29.51 6.75 16.33
N LEU A 301 28.56 7.64 16.05
CA LEU A 301 28.67 9.08 16.27
C LEU A 301 27.40 9.57 16.96
N SER A 302 27.51 10.07 18.20
CA SER A 302 26.35 10.58 18.94
C SER A 302 26.23 12.10 18.92
N THR A 303 25.01 12.60 19.11
CA THR A 303 24.72 14.03 19.26
C THR A 303 25.38 14.65 20.50
N ASN A 304 25.81 13.82 21.45
CA ASN A 304 26.56 14.24 22.63
C ASN A 304 28.06 14.42 22.33
N GLY A 305 28.45 14.39 21.05
CA GLY A 305 29.82 14.61 20.59
C GLY A 305 30.73 13.39 20.77
N GLN A 306 30.19 12.22 21.12
CA GLN A 306 31.00 11.02 21.29
C GLN A 306 31.14 10.26 19.97
N VAL A 307 32.35 9.75 19.75
CA VAL A 307 32.69 8.86 18.64
C VAL A 307 33.14 7.54 19.24
N GLY A 308 32.61 6.44 18.71
CA GLY A 308 33.02 5.09 19.08
C GLY A 308 33.38 4.29 17.85
N ILE A 309 34.50 3.58 17.91
CA ILE A 309 34.93 2.59 16.94
C ILE A 309 35.09 1.27 17.68
N GLY A 310 34.64 0.18 17.06
CA GLY A 310 34.89 -1.15 17.59
C GLY A 310 34.30 -2.26 16.73
N ILE A 311 33.73 -3.26 17.38
CA ILE A 311 33.30 -4.51 16.73
C ILE A 311 31.78 -4.66 16.88
N SER A 312 31.11 -5.04 15.80
CA SER A 312 29.72 -5.48 15.80
C SER A 312 29.66 -6.99 15.64
N PHE A 313 28.82 -7.66 16.41
CA PHE A 313 28.47 -9.07 16.24
C PHE A 313 27.05 -9.15 15.70
N LEU A 314 26.92 -9.72 14.50
CA LEU A 314 25.64 -9.94 13.82
C LEU A 314 25.07 -11.31 14.17
N ASN A 315 23.77 -11.39 14.40
CA ASN A 315 23.04 -12.61 14.76
C ASN A 315 23.69 -13.34 15.95
N SER A 316 24.14 -12.59 16.95
CA SER A 316 24.72 -13.19 18.14
C SER A 316 23.62 -13.92 18.92
N SER A 317 23.74 -15.24 19.03
CA SER A 317 22.88 -16.11 19.84
C SER A 317 23.26 -16.06 21.33
N LEU A 318 23.63 -14.88 21.83
CA LEU A 318 24.05 -14.68 23.21
C LEU A 318 22.91 -14.83 24.23
N ILE A 319 21.66 -14.88 23.76
CA ILE A 319 20.49 -15.17 24.59
C ILE A 319 19.89 -16.49 24.10
N PRO A 320 19.92 -17.55 24.92
CA PRO A 320 19.27 -18.80 24.57
C PRO A 320 17.76 -18.57 24.56
N VAL A 321 17.16 -18.70 23.38
CA VAL A 321 15.74 -19.04 23.12
C VAL A 321 14.76 -18.51 24.18
N LEU A 322 14.16 -17.36 23.92
CA LEU A 322 12.75 -17.20 24.29
C LEU A 322 11.92 -17.47 23.03
N PRO A 323 10.91 -18.37 23.12
CA PRO A 323 10.20 -18.94 21.97
C PRO A 323 9.48 -17.91 21.11
#